data_AF-A0A7C1BTM0-F1
#
_entry.id   AF-A0A7C1BTM0-F1
#
_cell.length_a   1.000
_cell.length_b   1.000
_cell.length_c   1.000
_cell.angle_alpha   90.00
_cell.angle_beta   90.00
_cell.angle_gamma   90.00
#
_symmetry.space_group_name_H-M   'P 1'
#
loop_
_entity.id
_entity.type
_entity.pdbx_description
1 polymer ?
#
loop_
_entity_poly.entity_id
_entity_poly.type
_entity_poly.pdbx_seq_one_letter_code
_entity_poly.pdbx_strand_id
1 'polypeptide(L)'
;GLPSVVVKDSAVDAICHGADLAAPGILQVGEKEGEEGKEEGKEEGKEEGKEEGKEEGKEEINTGDRVVIYTLKGEAVGVGRAKLGAEEMLKAEKGVCVETERVFMKPGTYKRGWKSRGG
;
A
#
# COMPACT_ATOMS: atom_id res chain seq x y z
N GLY A 1 10.60 -11.27 -5.56
CA GLY A 1 9.67 -10.60 -4.62
C GLY A 1 8.24 -11.03 -4.91
N LEU A 2 7.27 -10.64 -4.07
CA LEU A 2 5.86 -10.71 -4.46
C LEU A 2 5.47 -9.36 -5.09
N PRO A 3 4.63 -9.34 -6.15
CA PRO A 3 4.07 -8.12 -6.68
C PRO A 3 3.38 -7.32 -5.58
N SER A 4 3.58 -6.01 -5.57
CA SER A 4 3.12 -5.17 -4.48
C SER A 4 2.75 -3.76 -4.91
N VAL A 5 1.90 -3.13 -4.09
CA VAL A 5 1.46 -1.75 -4.25
C VAL A 5 1.71 -1.01 -2.93
N VAL A 6 2.32 0.16 -3.02
CA VAL A 6 2.52 1.05 -1.87
C VAL A 6 1.41 2.09 -1.86
N VAL A 7 0.76 2.27 -0.71
CA VAL A 7 -0.40 3.17 -0.58
C VAL A 7 -0.11 4.39 0.29
N LYS A 8 -0.87 5.46 0.06
CA LYS A 8 -0.91 6.64 0.94
C LYS A 8 -1.45 6.24 2.32
N ASP A 9 -0.88 6.81 3.37
CA ASP A 9 -1.35 6.65 4.76
C ASP A 9 -2.85 6.92 4.90
N SER A 10 -3.38 7.89 4.16
CA SER A 10 -4.81 8.24 4.17
C SER A 10 -5.73 7.14 3.64
N ALA A 11 -5.22 6.20 2.84
CA ALA A 11 -5.97 5.07 2.29
C ALA A 11 -5.93 3.84 3.20
N VAL A 12 -4.95 3.74 4.11
CA VAL A 12 -4.70 2.55 4.93
C VAL A 12 -5.93 2.19 5.78
N ASP A 13 -6.48 3.13 6.54
CA ASP A 13 -7.61 2.84 7.43
C ASP A 13 -8.86 2.38 6.66
N ALA A 14 -9.11 2.94 5.47
CA ALA A 14 -10.21 2.52 4.62
C ALA A 14 -10.03 1.06 4.16
N ILE A 15 -8.81 0.70 3.74
CA ILE A 15 -8.47 -0.68 3.33
C ILE A 15 -8.58 -1.62 4.53
N CYS A 16 -8.15 -1.21 5.73
CA CYS A 16 -8.30 -2.00 6.95
C CYS A 16 -9.77 -2.32 7.27
N HIS A 17 -10.70 -1.46 6.82
CA HIS A 17 -12.14 -1.67 6.92
C HIS A 17 -12.75 -2.41 5.70
N GLY A 18 -11.92 -2.93 4.80
CA GLY A 18 -12.34 -3.74 3.66
C GLY A 18 -12.63 -2.96 2.38
N ALA A 19 -12.26 -1.68 2.31
CA ALA A 19 -12.38 -0.93 1.06
C ALA A 19 -11.40 -1.46 0.00
N ASP A 20 -11.83 -1.41 -1.26
CA ASP A 20 -10.94 -1.61 -2.40
C ASP A 20 -9.97 -0.43 -2.56
N LEU A 21 -8.78 -0.71 -3.09
CA LEU A 21 -7.79 0.32 -3.35
C LEU A 21 -8.09 1.01 -4.68
N ALA A 22 -8.49 2.27 -4.58
CA ALA A 22 -8.67 3.15 -5.72
C ALA A 22 -7.37 3.87 -6.13
N ALA A 23 -7.28 4.27 -7.40
CA ALA A 23 -6.09 4.90 -7.98
C ALA A 23 -5.52 6.08 -7.16
N PRO A 24 -6.33 7.00 -6.58
CA PRO A 24 -5.78 8.10 -5.78
C PRO A 24 -5.01 7.65 -4.53
N GLY A 25 -5.20 6.42 -4.08
CA GLY A 25 -4.52 5.83 -2.93
C GLY A 25 -3.14 5.23 -3.24
N ILE A 26 -2.81 5.01 -4.52
CA ILE A 26 -1.54 4.39 -4.94
C ILE A 26 -0.42 5.44 -4.93
N LEU A 27 0.75 5.03 -4.42
CA LEU A 27 2.00 5.79 -4.49
C LEU A 27 3.02 5.14 -5.41
N GLN A 28 3.17 3.81 -5.32
CA GLN A 28 4.16 3.04 -6.07
C GLN A 28 3.60 1.64 -6.38
N VAL A 29 4.13 1.01 -7.42
CA VAL A 29 3.84 -0.38 -7.81
C VAL A 29 5.17 -1.07 -8.13
N GLY A 30 5.30 -2.37 -7.80
CA GLY A 30 6.52 -3.14 -8.06
C GLY A 30 6.72 -4.25 -7.03
N GLU A 31 7.92 -4.82 -6.97
CA GLU A 31 8.25 -5.82 -5.98
C GLU A 31 8.78 -5.17 -4.69
N LYS A 32 8.28 -5.63 -3.55
CA LYS A 32 8.82 -5.25 -2.25
C LYS A 32 8.96 -6.49 -1.38
N GLU A 33 10.11 -6.64 -0.72
CA GLU A 33 10.26 -7.60 0.36
C GLU A 33 9.58 -7.00 1.59
N GLY A 34 8.55 -7.69 2.09
CA GLY A 34 7.80 -7.20 3.25
C GLY A 34 8.58 -7.38 4.54
N GLU A 35 8.53 -6.39 5.42
CA GLU A 35 8.79 -6.61 6.83
C GLU A 35 7.46 -7.06 7.47
N GLU A 36 7.39 -8.32 7.91
CA GLU A 36 6.23 -8.82 8.66
C GLU A 36 6.03 -7.95 9.91
N GLY A 37 4.78 -7.53 10.15
CA GLY A 37 4.45 -6.60 11.21
C GLY A 37 4.96 -7.06 12.57
N LYS A 38 5.89 -6.30 13.15
CA LYS A 38 6.29 -6.44 14.55
C LYS A 38 5.11 -6.01 15.42
N GLU A 39 4.62 -6.91 16.27
CA GLU A 39 3.60 -6.61 17.27
C GLU A 39 4.14 -5.52 18.22
N GLU A 40 3.36 -4.46 18.47
CA GLU A 40 3.83 -3.23 19.12
C GLU A 40 4.40 -3.45 20.53
N GLY A 41 5.69 -3.21 20.68
CA GLY A 41 6.35 -2.72 21.88
C GLY A 41 7.04 -1.39 21.57
N LYS A 42 6.79 -0.36 22.39
CA LYS A 42 7.25 1.03 22.24
C LYS A 42 8.77 1.21 22.03
N GLU A 43 9.12 2.19 21.19
CA GLU A 43 9.94 3.39 21.45
C GLU A 43 10.87 3.76 20.27
N GLU A 44 11.19 5.06 20.20
CA GLU A 44 11.69 5.84 19.08
C GLU A 44 13.10 5.46 18.58
N GLY A 45 13.30 5.65 17.27
CA GLY A 45 14.61 5.71 16.63
C GLY A 45 14.48 6.13 15.17
N LYS A 46 14.71 7.40 14.87
CA LYS A 46 14.92 7.90 13.49
C LYS A 46 16.33 7.54 13.07
N GLU A 47 16.49 6.93 11.90
CA GLU A 47 17.68 7.16 11.08
C GLU A 47 17.29 7.16 9.60
N GLU A 48 17.56 8.28 8.93
CA GLU A 48 17.37 8.47 7.50
C GLU A 48 18.56 7.85 6.76
N GLY A 49 18.35 6.66 6.20
CA GLY A 49 19.17 6.14 5.11
C GLY A 49 18.48 6.42 3.78
N LYS A 50 18.89 7.48 3.07
CA LYS A 50 18.64 7.59 1.64
C LYS A 50 19.60 6.62 0.94
N GLU A 51 19.07 5.51 0.44
CA GLU A 51 19.77 4.73 -0.58
C GLU A 51 19.10 5.00 -1.93
N GLU A 52 19.78 5.79 -2.76
CA GLU A 52 19.51 5.92 -4.18
C GLU A 52 20.00 4.66 -4.88
N GLY A 53 19.14 4.08 -5.72
CA GLY A 53 19.55 3.22 -6.83
C GLY A 53 19.17 1.75 -6.69
N LYS A 54 18.04 1.37 -7.29
CA LYS A 54 17.92 0.13 -8.06
C LYS A 54 16.81 0.30 -9.09
N GLU A 55 17.21 0.68 -10.29
CA GLU A 55 16.45 0.34 -11.49
C GLU A 55 16.78 -1.13 -11.78
N GLU A 56 16.01 -2.04 -11.19
CA GLU A 56 16.14 -3.48 -11.44
C GLU A 56 14.80 -4.02 -11.88
N GLY A 57 14.77 -4.59 -13.08
CA GLY A 57 13.78 -5.57 -13.53
C GLY A 57 12.35 -5.07 -13.57
N LYS A 58 11.86 -4.74 -14.76
CA LYS A 58 10.46 -4.43 -15.05
C LYS A 58 9.60 -5.70 -14.85
N GLU A 59 9.34 -6.11 -13.61
CA GLU A 59 8.34 -7.13 -13.30
C GLU A 59 6.98 -6.43 -13.18
N GLU A 60 6.25 -6.46 -14.29
CA GLU A 60 4.99 -5.75 -14.47
C GLU A 60 3.87 -6.47 -13.74
N ILE A 61 3.21 -5.79 -12.80
CA ILE A 61 1.90 -6.22 -12.29
C ILE A 61 0.94 -6.30 -13.47
N ASN A 62 0.30 -7.45 -13.67
CA ASN A 62 -0.74 -7.66 -14.67
C ASN A 62 -2.12 -7.70 -14.02
N THR A 63 -3.15 -7.41 -14.82
CA THR A 63 -4.54 -7.61 -14.39
C THR A 63 -4.76 -9.07 -13.99
N GLY A 64 -5.33 -9.26 -12.80
CA GLY A 64 -5.59 -10.56 -12.22
C GLY A 64 -4.50 -11.05 -11.26
N ASP A 65 -3.32 -10.42 -11.26
CA ASP A 65 -2.24 -10.78 -10.34
C ASP A 65 -2.63 -10.53 -8.88
N ARG A 66 -2.09 -11.36 -8.01
CA ARG A 66 -2.20 -11.15 -6.57
C ARG A 66 -1.10 -10.20 -6.13
N VAL A 67 -1.48 -9.14 -5.44
CA VAL A 67 -0.55 -8.10 -4.96
C VAL A 67 -0.62 -7.96 -3.45
N VAL A 68 0.52 -7.65 -2.84
CA VAL A 68 0.59 -7.23 -1.43
C VAL A 68 0.42 -5.72 -1.35
N ILE A 69 -0.37 -5.26 -0.39
CA ILE A 69 -0.61 -3.84 -0.14
C ILE A 69 0.27 -3.42 1.03
N TYR A 70 1.21 -2.51 0.78
CA TYR A 70 2.15 -1.99 1.79
C TYR A 70 1.91 -0.52 2.10
N THR A 71 2.22 -0.12 3.34
CA THR A 71 2.45 1.29 3.67
C THR A 71 3.78 1.75 3.08
N LEU A 72 3.99 3.07 3.01
CA LEU A 72 5.28 3.63 2.58
C LEU A 72 6.44 3.14 3.48
N LYS A 73 6.15 2.88 4.76
CA LYS A 73 7.11 2.35 5.75
C LYS A 73 7.41 0.87 5.62
N GLY A 74 6.78 0.16 4.67
CA GLY A 74 7.01 -1.26 4.44
C GLY A 74 6.14 -2.20 5.28
N GLU A 75 5.15 -1.68 6.01
CA GLU A 75 4.23 -2.52 6.79
C GLU A 75 3.17 -3.15 5.90
N ALA A 76 2.97 -4.47 6.01
CA ALA A 76 1.93 -5.17 5.27
C ALA A 76 0.53 -4.78 5.79
N VAL A 77 -0.30 -4.22 4.91
CA VAL A 77 -1.71 -3.89 5.19
C VAL A 77 -2.59 -5.11 4.93
N GLY A 78 -2.39 -5.75 3.78
CA GLY A 78 -3.20 -6.86 3.30
C GLY A 78 -2.75 -7.37 1.93
N VAL A 79 -3.60 -8.17 1.30
CA VAL A 79 -3.44 -8.66 -0.08
C VAL A 79 -4.72 -8.43 -0.87
N GLY A 80 -4.55 -8.25 -2.18
CA GLY A 80 -5.67 -8.07 -3.10
C GLY A 80 -5.35 -8.55 -4.50
N ARG A 81 -6.35 -8.43 -5.39
CA ARG A 81 -6.24 -8.79 -6.80
C ARG A 81 -6.19 -7.53 -7.67
N ALA A 82 -5.15 -7.41 -8.47
CA ALA A 82 -4.98 -6.33 -9.42
C ALA A 82 -6.12 -6.32 -10.45
N LYS A 83 -6.75 -5.17 -10.64
CA LYS A 83 -7.77 -4.92 -11.67
C LYS A 83 -7.22 -4.23 -12.91
N LEU A 84 -6.04 -3.66 -12.80
CA LEU A 84 -5.30 -2.96 -13.85
C LEU A 84 -3.85 -3.45 -13.85
N GLY A 85 -3.15 -3.30 -14.98
CA GLY A 85 -1.70 -3.48 -15.03
C GLY A 85 -0.93 -2.34 -14.35
N ALA A 86 0.36 -2.52 -14.07
CA ALA A 86 1.20 -1.55 -13.37
C ALA A 86 1.17 -0.15 -14.02
N GLU A 87 1.37 -0.07 -15.34
CA GLU A 87 1.33 1.21 -16.06
C GLU A 87 -0.04 1.89 -15.99
N GLU A 88 -1.12 1.10 -16.05
CA GLU A 88 -2.49 1.61 -15.98
C GLU A 88 -2.83 2.09 -14.56
N MET A 89 -2.40 1.37 -13.52
CA MET A 89 -2.53 1.80 -12.13
C MET A 89 -1.87 3.16 -11.90
N LEU A 90 -0.66 3.37 -12.43
CA LEU A 90 0.09 4.62 -12.27
C LEU A 90 -0.50 5.80 -13.06
N LYS A 91 -1.15 5.53 -14.20
CA LYS A 91 -1.79 6.56 -15.05
C LYS A 91 -3.23 6.87 -14.63
N ALA A 92 -3.87 6.01 -13.85
CA ALA A 92 -5.26 6.17 -13.46
C ALA A 92 -5.45 7.32 -12.45
N GLU A 93 -6.44 8.19 -12.71
CA GLU A 93 -6.82 9.26 -11.78
C GLU A 93 -7.98 8.84 -10.85
N LYS A 94 -8.73 7.80 -11.23
CA LYS A 94 -9.92 7.32 -10.53
C LYS A 94 -10.17 5.84 -10.82
N GLY A 95 -11.09 5.23 -10.08
CA GLY A 95 -11.49 3.83 -10.25
C GLY A 95 -10.70 2.88 -9.35
N VAL A 96 -11.19 1.64 -9.25
CA VAL A 96 -10.59 0.57 -8.44
C VAL A 96 -9.42 -0.04 -9.20
N CYS A 97 -8.25 -0.10 -8.54
CA CYS A 97 -7.03 -0.68 -9.06
C CYS A 97 -6.71 -2.04 -8.46
N VAL A 98 -7.08 -2.25 -7.19
CA VAL A 98 -6.91 -3.54 -6.49
C VAL A 98 -8.18 -3.84 -5.71
N GLU A 99 -8.76 -5.01 -5.96
CA GLU A 99 -9.84 -5.56 -5.14
C GLU A 99 -9.24 -6.20 -3.87
N THR A 100 -9.71 -5.77 -2.70
CA THR A 100 -9.12 -6.21 -1.42
C THR A 100 -9.63 -7.62 -1.07
N GLU A 101 -8.72 -8.59 -0.91
CA GLU A 101 -9.09 -9.99 -0.60
C GLU A 101 -8.97 -10.31 0.90
N ARG A 102 -7.87 -9.90 1.53
CA ARG A 102 -7.61 -10.12 2.96
C ARG A 102 -6.83 -8.97 3.56
N VAL A 103 -7.20 -8.59 4.78
CA VAL A 103 -6.54 -7.55 5.57
C VAL A 103 -5.86 -8.21 6.77
N PHE A 104 -4.61 -7.84 7.01
CA PHE A 104 -3.85 -8.29 8.18
C PHE A 104 -3.70 -7.18 9.23
N MET A 105 -3.65 -5.91 8.80
CA MET A 105 -3.49 -4.77 9.69
C MET A 105 -4.77 -4.44 10.45
N LYS A 106 -4.64 -4.15 11.75
CA LYS A 106 -5.78 -3.78 12.61
C LYS A 106 -6.35 -2.41 12.16
N PRO A 107 -7.67 -2.24 12.08
CA PRO A 107 -8.27 -0.92 11.88
C PRO A 107 -7.87 0.07 12.98
N GLY A 108 -7.69 1.35 12.64
CA GLY A 108 -7.27 2.39 13.58
C GLY A 108 -5.75 2.46 13.87
N THR A 109 -4.92 1.55 13.32
CA THR A 109 -3.45 1.66 13.38
C THR A 109 -2.98 2.96 12.71
N TYR A 110 -3.58 3.33 11.58
CA TYR A 110 -3.37 4.61 10.92
C TYR A 110 -4.56 5.53 11.17
N LYS A 111 -4.30 6.79 11.54
CA LYS A 111 -5.36 7.79 11.73
C LYS A 111 -6.09 8.02 10.41
N ARG A 112 -7.43 8.07 10.45
CA ARG A 112 -8.23 8.52 9.31
C ARG A 112 -7.71 9.87 8.82
N GLY A 113 -7.40 9.94 7.52
CA GLY A 113 -6.95 11.15 6.86
C GLY A 113 -8.08 12.17 6.72
N TRP A 114 -8.59 12.72 7.83
CA TRP A 114 -9.43 13.92 7.85
C TRP A 114 -9.38 14.58 9.23
N LYS A 115 -8.89 15.82 9.33
CA LYS A 115 -9.31 16.75 10.41
C LYS A 115 -10.65 17.32 9.99
N SER A 116 -11.71 17.02 10.75
CA SER A 116 -12.97 17.74 10.60
C SER A 116 -12.63 19.23 10.62
N ARG A 117 -13.08 19.99 9.61
CA ARG A 117 -13.14 21.44 9.76
C ARG A 117 -14.15 21.64 10.88
N GLY A 118 -13.64 21.92 12.08
CA GLY A 118 -14.47 22.32 13.21
C GLY A 118 -15.35 23.48 12.76
N GLY A 119 -16.63 23.40 13.12
CA GLY A 119 -17.60 24.46 12.90
C GLY A 119 -17.25 25.74 13.65
#